data_AF-A0A0H5QKD5-F1
#
_entry.id   AF-A0A0H5QKD5-F1
#
_cell.length_a   1.000
_cell.length_b   1.000
_cell.length_c   1.000
_cell.angle_alpha   90.00
_cell.angle_beta   90.00
_cell.angle_gamma   90.00
#
_symmetry.space_group_name_H-M   'P 1'
#
loop_
_entity.id
_entity.type
_entity.pdbx_description
1 polymer ?
#
loop_
_entity_poly.entity_id
_entity_poly.type
_entity_poly.pdbx_seq_one_letter_code
_entity_poly.pdbx_strand_id
1 'polypeptide(L)'
;MGAETRIAVAEDIVLDFAGLFSPIEGEKQAPESPTEPLLRAGEYKTITEPQKPAERLTEGLEGQQAKKLYLDTQREREDRQRSLEVYRTYQENIKTSSHLQTEILKGIKAGEDVYSLFLKAAKAISLMTSNKLFYTQIEADTRAIYGAGLNYKPPLQHELQDTQERLQRLLEAEQREQPLDSRERIRAAIKAHRAAIERLEDMIAKADTKKSE
;
A
#
# COMPACT_ATOMS: atom_id res chain seq x y z
N MET A 1 19.55 -20.66 39.90
CA MET A 1 18.64 -21.41 39.01
C MET A 1 17.92 -20.40 38.13
N GLY A 2 18.43 -20.14 36.92
CA GLY A 2 17.78 -19.28 35.93
C GLY A 2 17.34 -20.14 34.76
N ALA A 3 16.06 -20.09 34.40
CA ALA A 3 15.49 -20.88 33.33
C ALA A 3 15.98 -20.35 31.97
N GLU A 4 16.79 -21.14 31.28
CA GLU A 4 17.20 -20.89 29.90
C GLU A 4 15.97 -21.03 28.99
N THR A 5 15.55 -19.95 28.34
CA THR A 5 14.43 -19.99 27.40
C THR A 5 15.00 -20.02 25.98
N ARG A 6 15.27 -21.23 25.47
CA ARG A 6 15.58 -21.48 24.06
C ARG A 6 14.30 -21.97 23.38
N ILE A 7 13.79 -21.22 22.40
CA ILE A 7 12.63 -21.62 21.59
C ILE A 7 13.16 -22.07 20.23
N ALA A 8 13.02 -23.36 19.93
CA ALA A 8 13.41 -23.94 18.66
C ALA A 8 12.30 -23.74 17.61
N VAL A 9 12.65 -23.16 16.46
CA VAL A 9 11.77 -23.06 15.28
C VAL A 9 12.49 -23.73 14.11
N ALA A 10 12.17 -25.00 13.88
CA ALA A 10 12.74 -25.89 12.86
C ALA A 10 14.23 -26.25 13.06
N GLU A 11 14.61 -27.44 12.59
CA GLU A 11 15.78 -28.22 13.02
C GLU A 11 17.17 -27.60 12.81
N ASP A 12 17.33 -26.42 12.19
CA ASP A 12 18.66 -25.83 11.96
C ASP A 12 18.76 -24.30 12.19
N ILE A 13 17.78 -23.64 12.82
CA ILE A 13 17.88 -22.20 13.12
C ILE A 13 17.61 -21.94 14.61
N VAL A 14 18.70 -21.70 15.35
CA VAL A 14 18.65 -21.20 16.73
C VAL A 14 18.79 -19.68 16.70
N LEU A 15 17.73 -18.97 17.07
CA LEU A 15 17.77 -17.51 17.27
C LEU A 15 18.22 -17.21 18.70
N ASP A 16 19.44 -16.67 18.85
CA ASP A 16 20.01 -16.27 20.14
C ASP A 16 19.76 -14.78 20.41
N PHE A 17 19.05 -14.50 21.51
CA PHE A 17 18.72 -13.14 21.97
C PHE A 17 19.50 -12.75 23.23
N ALA A 18 20.49 -13.54 23.66
CA ALA A 18 21.24 -13.30 24.90
C ALA A 18 22.00 -11.97 24.93
N GLY A 19 22.27 -11.36 23.77
CA GLY A 19 22.94 -10.05 23.67
C GLY A 19 22.03 -8.82 23.61
N LEU A 20 20.70 -8.98 23.56
CA LEU A 20 19.79 -7.84 23.35
C LEU A 20 19.50 -7.05 24.64
N PHE A 21 19.74 -7.64 25.82
CA PHE A 21 19.42 -7.05 27.12
C PHE A 21 20.58 -7.07 28.12
N SER A 22 21.83 -7.18 27.66
CA SER A 22 22.98 -7.00 28.55
C SER A 22 23.10 -5.53 28.98
N PRO A 23 23.26 -5.22 30.28
CA PRO A 23 23.66 -3.88 30.71
C PRO A 23 25.03 -3.58 30.10
N ILE A 24 25.20 -2.37 29.57
CA ILE A 24 26.51 -1.89 29.14
C ILE A 24 27.38 -1.72 30.39
N GLU A 25 28.12 -2.74 30.77
CA GLU A 25 29.22 -2.62 31.73
C GLU A 25 30.38 -1.93 31.01
N GLY A 26 30.61 -0.67 31.35
CA GLY A 26 31.68 0.14 30.77
C GLY A 26 31.37 1.62 30.85
N GLU A 27 31.46 2.20 32.04
CA GLU A 27 31.59 3.63 32.25
C GLU A 27 32.70 4.18 31.35
N LYS A 28 32.34 4.97 30.33
CA LYS A 28 33.26 5.93 29.71
C LYS A 28 32.84 7.31 30.18
N GLN A 29 33.36 7.69 31.33
CA GLN A 29 33.43 9.08 31.79
C GLN A 29 34.11 9.91 30.70
N ALA A 30 33.50 11.05 30.35
CA ALA A 30 34.14 12.07 29.54
C ALA A 30 35.37 12.60 30.30
N PRO A 31 36.55 12.76 29.66
CA PRO A 31 37.73 13.24 30.36
C PRO A 31 37.55 14.69 30.79
N GLU A 32 37.74 14.94 32.09
CA GLU A 32 37.83 16.26 32.69
C GLU A 32 38.96 17.07 32.04
N SER A 33 38.67 18.32 31.67
CA SER A 33 39.64 19.28 31.15
C SER A 33 40.73 19.60 32.19
N PRO A 34 42.02 19.72 31.81
CA PRO A 34 43.09 20.06 32.75
C PRO A 34 42.89 21.47 33.32
N THR A 35 42.97 21.59 34.64
CA THR A 35 43.00 22.89 35.33
C THR A 35 44.42 23.45 35.24
N GLU A 36 44.64 24.56 34.53
CA GLU A 36 45.91 25.29 34.53
C GLU A 36 45.96 26.39 35.62
N PRO A 37 47.15 26.67 36.18
CA PRO A 37 47.29 27.46 37.40
C PRO A 37 47.17 28.98 37.18
N LEU A 38 46.54 29.63 38.17
CA LEU A 38 46.43 31.08 38.34
C LEU A 38 47.81 31.76 38.30
N LEU A 39 48.08 32.54 37.25
CA LEU A 39 49.16 33.52 37.21
C LEU A 39 48.66 34.91 37.60
N ARG A 40 49.45 35.54 38.45
CA ARG A 40 49.21 36.75 39.22
C ARG A 40 49.47 38.03 38.41
N ALA A 41 48.52 38.97 38.53
CA ALA A 41 48.58 40.43 38.44
C ALA A 41 49.58 41.13 37.49
N GLY A 42 49.02 41.92 36.56
CA GLY A 42 49.71 42.98 35.82
C GLY A 42 48.71 44.02 35.31
N GLU A 43 48.99 45.29 35.55
CA GLU A 43 48.09 46.44 35.56
C GLU A 43 47.61 46.98 34.19
N TYR A 44 46.55 47.78 34.28
CA TYR A 44 45.72 48.42 33.26
C TYR A 44 46.43 49.50 32.42
N LYS A 45 46.08 49.65 31.13
CA LYS A 45 45.37 50.82 30.56
C LYS A 45 45.24 50.82 29.02
N THR A 46 44.11 51.41 28.59
CA THR A 46 43.80 52.12 27.32
C THR A 46 43.48 51.35 26.03
N ILE A 47 42.16 51.23 25.83
CA ILE A 47 41.28 51.20 24.63
C ILE A 47 41.93 51.66 23.31
N THR A 48 41.88 50.79 22.29
CA THR A 48 41.67 51.13 20.87
C THR A 48 40.94 49.95 20.20
N GLU A 49 39.75 50.16 19.64
CA GLU A 49 38.87 49.17 18.97
C GLU A 49 39.52 48.56 17.70
N PRO A 50 39.18 47.31 17.27
CA PRO A 50 37.98 47.09 16.45
C PRO A 50 37.22 45.74 16.59
N GLN A 51 35.91 45.84 16.40
CA GLN A 51 34.99 44.88 15.77
C GLN A 51 34.68 43.55 16.48
N LYS A 52 33.43 43.43 16.95
CA LYS A 52 32.66 42.17 16.98
C LYS A 52 32.03 41.93 15.60
N PRO A 53 32.51 40.95 14.80
CA PRO A 53 31.71 40.37 13.73
C PRO A 53 31.39 38.87 13.95
N ALA A 54 31.57 38.34 15.16
CA ALA A 54 31.35 36.90 15.41
C ALA A 54 29.90 36.55 15.82
N GLU A 55 29.24 37.36 16.65
CA GLU A 55 27.93 37.01 17.24
C GLU A 55 26.74 37.11 16.26
N ARG A 56 26.81 37.94 15.20
CA ARG A 56 25.72 38.02 14.21
C ARG A 56 25.75 36.92 13.14
N LEU A 57 26.88 36.24 12.96
CA LEU A 57 27.00 35.13 12.00
C LEU A 57 26.48 33.82 12.60
N THR A 58 26.65 33.62 13.91
CA THR A 58 26.22 32.42 14.62
C THR A 58 24.70 32.30 14.73
N GLU A 59 23.98 33.39 15.03
CA GLU A 59 22.51 33.38 15.15
C GLU A 59 21.82 33.03 13.81
N GLY A 60 22.36 33.49 12.69
CA GLY A 60 21.86 33.16 11.35
C GLY A 60 22.17 31.71 10.93
N LEU A 61 23.33 31.19 11.32
CA LEU A 61 23.73 29.80 11.06
C LEU A 61 22.93 28.81 11.91
N GLU A 62 22.64 29.14 13.18
CA GLU A 62 21.83 28.33 14.09
C GLU A 62 20.36 28.24 13.61
N GLY A 63 19.76 29.35 13.18
CA GLY A 63 18.41 29.34 12.59
C GLY A 63 18.31 28.53 11.29
N GLN A 64 19.36 28.56 10.46
CA GLN A 64 19.45 27.74 9.24
C GLN A 64 19.63 26.24 9.57
N GLN A 65 20.44 25.90 10.57
CA GLN A 65 20.63 24.53 11.05
C GLN A 65 19.34 23.96 11.68
N ALA A 66 18.65 24.74 12.51
CA ALA A 66 17.37 24.35 13.11
C ALA A 66 16.29 24.10 12.04
N LYS A 67 16.22 24.95 11.00
CA LYS A 67 15.32 24.76 9.87
C LYS A 67 15.64 23.48 9.08
N LYS A 68 16.93 23.18 8.89
CA LYS A 68 17.38 21.95 8.23
C LYS A 68 17.00 20.71 9.04
N LEU A 69 17.26 20.69 10.34
CA LEU A 69 16.86 19.62 11.27
C LEU A 69 15.34 19.38 11.25
N TYR A 70 14.54 20.44 11.25
CA TYR A 70 13.09 20.32 11.13
C TYR A 70 12.67 19.68 9.80
N LEU A 71 13.26 20.11 8.67
CA LEU A 71 12.97 19.53 7.35
C LEU A 71 13.45 18.07 7.23
N ASP A 72 14.56 17.72 7.87
CA ASP A 72 15.08 16.35 7.88
C ASP A 72 14.17 15.44 8.74
N THR A 73 13.74 15.89 9.92
CA THR A 73 12.78 15.14 10.75
C THR A 73 11.41 14.97 10.09
N GLN A 74 10.94 15.95 9.31
CA GLN A 74 9.71 15.78 8.53
C GLN A 74 9.89 14.75 7.41
N ARG A 75 11.01 14.79 6.67
CA ARG A 75 11.33 13.77 5.66
C ARG A 75 11.42 12.37 6.26
N GLU A 76 12.09 12.21 7.40
CA GLU A 76 12.13 10.93 8.11
C GLU A 76 10.76 10.44 8.55
N ARG A 77 9.85 11.34 8.97
CA ARG A 77 8.48 10.98 9.32
C ARG A 77 7.70 10.53 8.10
N GLU A 78 7.80 11.24 6.98
CA GLU A 78 7.18 10.86 5.71
C GLU A 78 7.70 9.51 5.21
N ASP A 79 9.02 9.26 5.29
CA ASP A 79 9.62 8.00 4.87
C ASP A 79 9.21 6.84 5.81
N ARG A 80 9.10 7.09 7.11
CA ARG A 80 8.53 6.13 8.06
C ARG A 80 7.06 5.84 7.73
N GLN A 81 6.26 6.85 7.41
CA GLN A 81 4.86 6.64 7.03
C GLN A 81 4.75 5.82 5.74
N ARG A 82 5.51 6.17 4.70
CA ARG A 82 5.56 5.43 3.43
C ARG A 82 5.98 3.97 3.63
N SER A 83 7.02 3.72 4.42
CA SER A 83 7.47 2.35 4.68
C SER A 83 6.43 1.53 5.45
N LEU A 84 5.72 2.14 6.41
CA LEU A 84 4.59 1.50 7.09
C LEU A 84 3.43 1.18 6.14
N GLU A 85 3.11 2.07 5.21
CA GLU A 85 2.09 1.85 4.18
C GLU A 85 2.47 0.71 3.24
N VAL A 86 3.72 0.67 2.76
CA VAL A 86 4.23 -0.44 1.94
C VAL A 86 4.13 -1.76 2.69
N TYR A 87 4.51 -1.79 3.97
CA TYR A 87 4.40 -3.01 4.77
C TYR A 87 2.93 -3.42 4.98
N ARG A 88 2.04 -2.48 5.26
CA ARG A 88 0.60 -2.74 5.41
C ARG A 88 -0.01 -3.33 4.14
N THR A 89 0.24 -2.69 3.00
CA THR A 89 -0.26 -3.17 1.70
C THR A 89 0.28 -4.56 1.37
N TYR A 90 1.54 -4.84 1.68
CA TYR A 90 2.11 -6.18 1.50
C TYR A 90 1.42 -7.23 2.38
N GLN A 91 1.17 -6.91 3.66
CA GLN A 91 0.45 -7.79 4.58
C GLN A 91 -1.01 -8.02 4.15
N GLU A 92 -1.68 -6.98 3.65
CA GLU A 92 -3.02 -7.09 3.07
C GLU A 92 -3.00 -7.99 1.83
N ASN A 93 -2.05 -7.79 0.93
CA ASN A 93 -1.90 -8.62 -0.26
C ASN A 93 -1.74 -10.11 0.10
N ILE A 94 -0.89 -10.43 1.09
CA ILE A 94 -0.72 -11.81 1.58
C ILE A 94 -2.04 -12.39 2.09
N LYS A 95 -2.79 -11.63 2.91
CA LYS A 95 -4.07 -12.09 3.45
C LYS A 95 -5.08 -12.32 2.33
N THR A 96 -5.23 -11.35 1.43
CA THR A 96 -6.17 -11.43 0.32
C THR A 96 -5.80 -12.53 -0.67
N SER A 97 -4.52 -12.71 -1.00
CA SER A 97 -4.08 -13.80 -1.88
C SER A 97 -4.31 -15.17 -1.24
N SER A 98 -4.05 -15.31 0.07
CA SER A 98 -4.30 -16.56 0.81
C SER A 98 -5.80 -16.89 0.87
N HIS A 99 -6.63 -15.85 1.03
CA HIS A 99 -8.08 -16.00 0.94
C HIS A 99 -8.51 -16.49 -0.45
N LEU A 100 -8.02 -15.86 -1.52
CA LEU A 100 -8.31 -16.27 -2.90
C LEU A 100 -7.87 -17.72 -3.18
N GLN A 101 -6.72 -18.16 -2.68
CA GLN A 101 -6.30 -19.56 -2.79
C GLN A 101 -7.31 -20.51 -2.13
N THR A 102 -7.83 -20.13 -0.95
CA THR A 102 -8.88 -20.89 -0.27
C THR A 102 -10.19 -20.91 -1.07
N GLU A 103 -10.58 -19.77 -1.65
CA GLU A 103 -11.76 -19.68 -2.51
C GLU A 103 -11.63 -20.53 -3.78
N ILE A 104 -10.44 -20.59 -4.39
CA ILE A 104 -10.17 -21.46 -5.54
C ILE A 104 -10.36 -22.93 -5.14
N LEU A 105 -9.80 -23.37 -4.02
CA LEU A 105 -9.96 -24.75 -3.55
C LEU A 105 -11.43 -25.10 -3.26
N LYS A 106 -12.19 -24.16 -2.68
CA LYS A 106 -13.63 -24.33 -2.44
C LYS A 106 -14.42 -24.34 -3.75
N GLY A 107 -14.10 -23.44 -4.67
CA GLY A 107 -14.74 -23.33 -5.98
C GLY A 107 -14.56 -24.59 -6.81
N ILE A 108 -13.34 -25.16 -6.85
CA ILE A 108 -13.07 -26.44 -7.50
C ILE A 108 -13.96 -27.54 -6.91
N LYS A 109 -14.06 -27.63 -5.58
CA LYS A 109 -14.93 -28.62 -4.92
C LYS A 109 -16.42 -28.40 -5.20
N ALA A 110 -16.83 -27.15 -5.41
CA ALA A 110 -18.21 -26.77 -5.73
C ALA A 110 -18.55 -26.90 -7.21
N GLY A 111 -17.59 -27.23 -8.08
CA GLY A 111 -17.80 -27.27 -9.53
C GLY A 111 -17.95 -25.88 -10.17
N GLU A 112 -17.32 -24.86 -9.59
CA GLU A 112 -17.24 -23.52 -10.17
C GLU A 112 -16.56 -23.56 -11.55
N ASP A 113 -16.98 -22.68 -12.46
CA ASP A 113 -16.46 -22.65 -13.81
C ASP A 113 -14.98 -22.25 -13.86
N VAL A 114 -14.27 -22.77 -14.87
CA VAL A 114 -12.81 -22.57 -15.01
C VAL A 114 -12.46 -21.09 -15.23
N TYR A 115 -13.33 -20.31 -15.87
CA TYR A 115 -13.07 -18.88 -16.10
C TYR A 115 -13.06 -18.11 -14.77
N SER A 116 -14.05 -18.32 -13.90
CA SER A 116 -14.13 -17.68 -12.59
C SER A 116 -12.95 -18.09 -11.70
N LEU A 117 -12.58 -19.38 -11.71
CA LEU A 117 -11.41 -19.89 -11.00
C LEU A 117 -10.10 -19.29 -11.53
N PHE A 118 -9.98 -19.15 -12.85
CA PHE A 118 -8.81 -18.56 -13.50
C PHE A 118 -8.65 -17.09 -13.12
N LEU A 119 -9.73 -16.30 -13.10
CA LEU A 119 -9.66 -14.90 -12.66
C LEU A 119 -9.25 -14.78 -11.18
N LYS A 120 -9.77 -15.65 -10.29
CA LYS A 120 -9.32 -15.69 -8.89
C LYS A 120 -7.82 -16.00 -8.79
N ALA A 121 -7.33 -16.95 -9.58
CA ALA A 121 -5.93 -17.31 -9.62
C ALA A 121 -5.05 -16.15 -10.14
N ALA A 122 -5.44 -15.52 -11.24
CA ALA A 122 -4.75 -14.35 -11.80
C ALA A 122 -4.70 -13.19 -10.79
N LYS A 123 -5.80 -12.95 -10.06
CA LYS A 123 -5.86 -11.94 -9.00
C LYS A 123 -4.94 -12.28 -7.83
N ALA A 124 -4.90 -13.54 -7.41
CA ALA A 124 -3.99 -13.99 -6.35
C ALA A 124 -2.53 -13.78 -6.75
N ILE A 125 -2.15 -14.14 -7.98
CA ILE A 125 -0.80 -13.92 -8.53
C ILE A 125 -0.46 -12.42 -8.56
N SER A 126 -1.40 -11.59 -9.03
CA SER A 126 -1.23 -10.13 -9.06
C SER A 126 -0.93 -9.55 -7.68
N LEU A 127 -1.63 -10.01 -6.64
CA LEU A 127 -1.41 -9.58 -5.26
C LEU A 127 -0.07 -10.09 -4.71
N MET A 128 0.27 -11.35 -4.94
CA MET A 128 1.52 -11.95 -4.47
C MET A 128 2.77 -11.31 -5.11
N THR A 129 2.64 -10.87 -6.37
CA THR A 129 3.74 -10.24 -7.13
C THR A 129 3.70 -8.71 -7.09
N SER A 130 2.70 -8.13 -6.42
CA SER A 130 2.41 -6.69 -6.44
C SER A 130 2.25 -6.09 -7.86
N ASN A 131 1.94 -6.93 -8.86
CA ASN A 131 1.74 -6.51 -10.24
C ASN A 131 0.24 -6.38 -10.55
N LYS A 132 -0.31 -5.19 -10.30
CA LYS A 132 -1.74 -4.90 -10.52
C LYS A 132 -2.15 -4.99 -12.00
N LEU A 133 -1.25 -4.57 -12.91
CA LEU A 133 -1.54 -4.54 -14.35
C LEU A 133 -1.83 -5.95 -14.90
N PHE A 134 -1.15 -6.97 -14.36
CA PHE A 134 -1.34 -8.36 -14.77
C PHE A 134 -2.81 -8.80 -14.69
N TYR A 135 -3.48 -8.53 -13.56
CA TYR A 135 -4.88 -8.92 -13.39
C TYR A 135 -5.80 -8.10 -14.29
N THR A 136 -5.61 -6.78 -14.36
CA THR A 136 -6.44 -5.90 -15.20
C THR A 136 -6.38 -6.28 -16.67
N GLN A 137 -5.19 -6.63 -17.17
CA GLN A 137 -5.02 -7.06 -18.55
C GLN A 137 -5.69 -8.41 -18.81
N ILE A 138 -5.49 -9.39 -17.92
CA ILE A 138 -6.14 -10.70 -18.03
C ILE A 138 -7.66 -10.57 -18.03
N GLU A 139 -8.23 -9.79 -17.11
CA GLU A 139 -9.68 -9.59 -17.03
C GLU A 139 -10.23 -8.98 -18.32
N ALA A 140 -9.56 -7.95 -18.86
CA ALA A 140 -9.94 -7.30 -20.11
C ALA A 140 -9.85 -8.25 -21.31
N ASP A 141 -8.72 -8.96 -21.46
CA ASP A 141 -8.48 -9.85 -22.59
C ASP A 141 -9.40 -11.07 -22.54
N THR A 142 -9.65 -11.63 -21.36
CA THR A 142 -10.51 -12.80 -21.23
C THR A 142 -11.96 -12.45 -21.59
N ARG A 143 -12.42 -11.26 -21.19
CA ARG A 143 -13.73 -10.73 -21.57
C ARG A 143 -13.82 -10.43 -23.07
N ALA A 144 -12.83 -9.75 -23.63
CA ALA A 144 -12.83 -9.37 -25.04
C ALA A 144 -12.73 -10.59 -25.97
N ILE A 145 -11.80 -11.51 -25.69
CA ILE A 145 -11.51 -12.64 -26.56
C ILE A 145 -12.50 -13.77 -26.30
N TYR A 146 -12.58 -14.29 -25.07
CA TYR A 146 -13.42 -15.44 -24.79
C TYR A 146 -14.89 -15.04 -24.69
N GLY A 147 -15.20 -13.93 -24.03
CA GLY A 147 -16.57 -13.41 -23.97
C GLY A 147 -17.05 -12.93 -25.33
N ALA A 148 -16.64 -11.73 -25.74
CA ALA A 148 -17.20 -11.10 -26.93
C ALA A 148 -16.78 -11.75 -28.25
N GLY A 149 -15.53 -12.20 -28.35
CA GLY A 149 -15.00 -12.81 -29.58
C GLY A 149 -15.49 -14.24 -29.83
N LEU A 150 -15.48 -15.08 -28.80
CA LEU A 150 -15.83 -16.50 -28.91
C LEU A 150 -17.26 -16.83 -28.45
N ASN A 151 -17.99 -15.85 -27.90
CA ASN A 151 -19.30 -16.06 -27.27
C ASN A 151 -19.25 -17.14 -26.18
N TYR A 152 -18.14 -17.20 -25.42
CA TYR A 152 -18.05 -18.10 -24.28
C TYR A 152 -18.90 -17.56 -23.13
N LYS A 153 -19.84 -18.38 -22.66
CA LYS A 153 -20.90 -17.96 -21.75
C LYS A 153 -20.41 -17.45 -20.39
N PRO A 154 -19.47 -18.08 -19.66
CA PRO A 154 -19.09 -17.62 -18.33
C PRO A 154 -18.51 -16.19 -18.28
N PRO A 155 -17.59 -15.77 -19.18
CA PRO A 155 -17.17 -14.37 -19.24
C PRO A 155 -18.33 -13.37 -19.48
N LEU A 156 -19.27 -13.72 -20.36
CA LEU A 156 -20.44 -12.87 -20.65
C LEU A 156 -21.37 -12.76 -19.44
N GLN A 157 -21.61 -13.86 -18.72
CA GLN A 157 -22.42 -13.87 -17.50
C GLN A 157 -21.77 -13.05 -16.38
N HIS A 158 -20.46 -13.15 -16.22
CA HIS A 158 -19.73 -12.33 -15.25
C HIS A 158 -19.80 -10.85 -15.59
N GLU A 159 -19.62 -10.48 -16.87
CA GLU A 159 -19.77 -9.10 -17.31
C GLU A 159 -21.21 -8.58 -17.12
N LEU A 160 -22.21 -9.42 -17.37
CA LEU A 160 -23.61 -9.10 -17.11
C LEU A 160 -23.84 -8.79 -15.63
N GLN A 161 -23.36 -9.66 -14.73
CA GLN A 161 -23.47 -9.45 -13.29
C GLN A 161 -22.78 -8.16 -12.84
N ASP A 162 -21.54 -7.91 -13.27
CA ASP A 162 -20.82 -6.66 -12.96
C ASP A 162 -21.60 -5.42 -13.41
N THR A 163 -22.20 -5.50 -14.60
CA THR A 163 -22.95 -4.39 -15.20
C THR A 163 -24.26 -4.15 -14.45
N GLN A 164 -24.93 -5.21 -14.01
CA GLN A 164 -26.13 -5.14 -13.17
C GLN A 164 -25.83 -4.54 -11.79
N GLU A 165 -24.74 -4.95 -11.13
CA GLU A 165 -24.33 -4.39 -9.84
C GLU A 165 -24.00 -2.90 -9.95
N ARG A 166 -23.30 -2.49 -11.02
CA ARG A 166 -23.01 -1.07 -11.29
C ARG A 166 -24.28 -0.28 -11.58
N LEU A 167 -25.21 -0.85 -12.36
CA LEU A 167 -26.52 -0.23 -12.60
C LEU A 167 -27.28 0.00 -11.29
N GLN A 168 -27.28 -0.97 -10.39
CA GLN A 168 -27.93 -0.85 -9.09
C GLN A 168 -27.35 0.32 -8.28
N ARG A 169 -26.01 0.45 -8.23
CA ARG A 169 -25.34 1.58 -7.56
C ARG A 169 -25.69 2.92 -8.21
N LEU A 170 -25.82 2.97 -9.53
CA LEU A 170 -26.22 4.18 -10.25
C LEU A 170 -27.67 4.58 -9.97
N LEU A 171 -28.59 3.61 -9.86
CA LEU A 171 -29.98 3.87 -9.49
C LEU A 171 -30.08 4.44 -8.07
N GLU A 172 -29.29 3.93 -7.13
CA GLU A 172 -29.18 4.51 -5.78
C GLU A 172 -28.59 5.92 -5.82
N ALA A 173 -27.56 6.16 -6.63
CA ALA A 173 -26.96 7.48 -6.79
C ALA A 173 -27.96 8.50 -7.37
N GLU A 174 -28.75 8.12 -8.38
CA GLU A 174 -29.76 9.01 -8.99
C GLU A 174 -30.81 9.51 -7.98
N GLN A 175 -31.14 8.67 -6.98
CA GLN A 175 -32.08 9.01 -5.92
C GLN A 175 -31.49 9.97 -4.89
N ARG A 176 -30.21 9.82 -4.55
CA ARG A 176 -29.52 10.62 -3.53
C ARG A 176 -29.06 11.99 -4.06
N GLU A 177 -28.73 12.06 -5.34
CA GLU A 177 -28.13 13.24 -5.95
C GLU A 177 -29.15 14.37 -6.12
N GLN A 178 -28.84 15.55 -5.59
CA GLN A 178 -29.73 16.72 -5.65
C GLN A 178 -29.48 17.63 -6.87
N PRO A 179 -28.22 17.92 -7.28
CA PRO A 179 -27.95 18.77 -8.44
C PRO A 179 -28.50 18.16 -9.75
N LEU A 180 -29.16 18.99 -10.57
CA LEU A 180 -29.77 18.54 -11.82
C LEU A 180 -28.74 18.01 -12.84
N ASP A 181 -27.61 18.71 -13.03
CA ASP A 181 -26.54 18.29 -13.95
C ASP A 181 -25.97 16.92 -13.56
N SER A 182 -25.67 16.71 -12.28
CA SER A 182 -25.23 15.40 -11.78
C SER A 182 -26.25 14.29 -12.04
N ARG A 183 -27.55 14.57 -11.81
CA ARG A 183 -28.62 13.60 -12.10
C ARG A 183 -28.74 13.25 -13.57
N GLU A 184 -28.60 14.23 -14.47
CA GLU A 184 -28.64 14.00 -15.91
C GLU A 184 -27.49 13.10 -16.39
N ARG A 185 -26.28 13.32 -15.88
CA ARG A 185 -25.13 12.45 -16.16
C ARG A 185 -25.35 11.03 -15.65
N ILE A 186 -25.92 10.88 -14.44
CA ILE A 186 -26.27 9.57 -13.89
C ILE A 186 -27.33 8.87 -14.75
N ARG A 187 -28.37 9.59 -15.21
CA ARG A 187 -29.40 9.04 -16.12
C ARG A 187 -28.81 8.57 -17.44
N ALA A 188 -27.87 9.33 -18.01
CA ALA A 188 -27.17 8.92 -19.23
C ALA A 188 -26.37 7.62 -19.00
N ALA A 189 -25.68 7.51 -17.87
CA ALA A 189 -24.97 6.29 -17.48
C ALA A 189 -25.93 5.10 -17.28
N ILE A 190 -27.07 5.30 -16.59
CA ILE A 190 -28.13 4.28 -16.42
C ILE A 190 -28.61 3.77 -17.77
N LYS A 191 -28.89 4.67 -18.73
CA LYS A 191 -29.31 4.29 -20.08
C LYS A 191 -28.25 3.45 -20.79
N ALA A 192 -26.98 3.85 -20.69
CA ALA A 192 -25.87 3.11 -21.29
C ALA A 192 -25.70 1.71 -20.67
N HIS A 193 -25.81 1.58 -19.35
CA HIS A 193 -25.74 0.29 -18.65
C HIS A 193 -26.90 -0.64 -18.99
N ARG A 194 -28.13 -0.11 -19.11
CA ARG A 194 -29.29 -0.90 -19.57
C ARG A 194 -29.09 -1.44 -20.99
N ALA A 195 -28.62 -0.60 -21.90
CA ALA A 195 -28.31 -1.04 -23.27
C ALA A 195 -27.17 -2.07 -23.32
N ALA A 196 -26.19 -1.98 -22.41
CA ALA A 196 -25.12 -2.98 -22.30
C ALA A 196 -25.66 -4.33 -21.79
N ILE A 197 -26.55 -4.32 -20.79
CA ILE A 197 -27.22 -5.52 -20.27
C ILE A 197 -27.99 -6.25 -21.37
N GLU A 198 -28.81 -5.52 -22.13
CA GLU A 198 -29.59 -6.09 -23.24
C GLU A 198 -28.69 -6.78 -24.28
N ARG A 199 -27.58 -6.13 -24.67
CA ARG A 199 -26.60 -6.73 -25.59
C ARG A 199 -25.96 -8.01 -25.02
N LEU A 200 -25.63 -8.02 -23.73
CA LEU A 200 -25.01 -9.18 -23.08
C LEU A 200 -26.01 -10.35 -22.99
N GLU A 201 -27.27 -10.07 -22.66
CA GLU A 201 -28.35 -11.06 -22.66
C GLU A 201 -28.54 -11.69 -24.05
N ASP A 202 -28.54 -10.87 -25.11
CA ASP A 202 -28.60 -11.33 -26.51
C ASP A 202 -27.41 -12.22 -26.88
N MET A 203 -26.19 -11.85 -26.46
CA MET A 203 -24.97 -12.63 -26.73
C MET A 203 -25.00 -13.98 -26.01
N ILE A 204 -25.47 -13.99 -24.76
CA ILE A 204 -25.64 -15.22 -23.98
C ILE A 204 -26.68 -16.13 -24.64
N ALA A 205 -27.82 -15.59 -25.08
CA ALA A 205 -28.84 -16.36 -25.78
C ALA A 205 -28.29 -17.01 -27.07
N LYS A 206 -27.50 -16.26 -27.86
CA LYS A 206 -26.84 -16.78 -29.07
C LYS A 206 -25.78 -17.84 -28.77
N ALA A 207 -25.06 -17.71 -27.65
CA ALA A 207 -24.10 -18.71 -27.21
C ALA A 207 -24.76 -20.05 -26.89
N ASP A 208 -25.97 -20.02 -26.33
CA ASP A 208 -26.76 -21.21 -26.02
C ASP A 208 -27.27 -21.90 -27.28
N THR A 209 -27.77 -21.14 -28.27
CA THR A 209 -28.28 -21.72 -29.54
C THR A 209 -27.19 -22.41 -30.35
N LYS A 210 -25.97 -21.89 -30.34
CA LYS A 210 -24.83 -22.47 -31.09
C LYS A 210 -24.30 -23.78 -30.48
N LYS A 211 -24.64 -24.07 -29.22
CA LYS A 211 -24.25 -25.30 -28.54
C LYS A 211 -25.24 -26.46 -28.77
N SER A 212 -26.44 -26.15 -29.29
CA SER A 212 -27.52 -27.11 -29.56
C SER A 212 -27.61 -27.56 -31.03
N GLU A 213 -26.75 -27.06 -31.90
CA GLU A 213 -26.52 -27.55 -33.27
C GLU A 213 -25.29 -28.46 -33.33
#